data_AF-A0A6V6ZD36-F1
#
_entry.id   AF-A0A6V6ZD36-F1
#
_cell.length_a   1.000
_cell.length_b   1.000
_cell.length_c   1.000
_cell.angle_alpha   90.00
_cell.angle_beta   90.00
_cell.angle_gamma   90.00
#
_symmetry.space_group_name_H-M   'P 1'
#
loop_
_entity.id
_entity.type
_entity.pdbx_description
1 polymer ?
#
loop_
_entity_poly.entity_id
_entity_poly.type
_entity_poly.pdbx_seq_one_letter_code
_entity_poly.pdbx_strand_id
1 'polypeptide(L)'
;MIKKLTLLAIIIMSFCVNAQKNLISDFQKADILLKTNNIDSAYFKFKILEQTIPKTDTLYKYSLWYYTLTTSQLEYENRLNEKFDKSLKLGIEALAAIEKGIPLFDAEFAKRKYFMIKNIVVSNFGLGDFNEGKKWKEKLYQAKEKKELPEGLDESFNFDFFRFENKNIWAYEWFHPLPKDRFSSTFTKVVYYVYSTDENGNDKDQLYRFHVLMFHGSNLNFDYVLTKKIETAQNESSGTLYAYTYKEDIDFAQLQLDIKEVLKGNLNPNIRKLQNQK
;
A
#
# COMPACT_ATOMS: atom_id res chain seq x y z
N MET A 1 -31.23 -30.71 46.25
CA MET A 1 -30.93 -29.49 45.46
C MET A 1 -29.44 -29.40 45.11
N ILE A 2 -28.54 -29.50 46.10
CA ILE A 2 -27.08 -29.43 45.93
C ILE A 2 -26.53 -30.43 44.87
N LYS A 3 -26.91 -31.71 44.92
CA LYS A 3 -26.47 -32.73 43.93
C LYS A 3 -26.83 -32.42 42.47
N LYS A 4 -27.96 -31.73 42.21
CA LYS A 4 -28.36 -31.32 40.85
C LYS A 4 -27.54 -30.13 40.34
N LEU A 5 -27.20 -29.20 41.23
CA LEU A 5 -26.30 -28.07 40.94
C LEU A 5 -24.86 -28.53 40.67
N THR A 6 -24.35 -29.51 41.43
CA THR A 6 -23.01 -30.06 41.19
C THR A 6 -22.93 -30.80 39.86
N LEU A 7 -23.95 -31.58 39.50
CA LEU A 7 -24.02 -32.28 38.20
C LEU A 7 -24.10 -31.29 37.03
N LEU A 8 -24.91 -30.22 37.16
CA LEU A 8 -25.00 -29.16 36.17
C LEU A 8 -23.65 -28.44 35.99
N ALA A 9 -22.95 -28.15 37.09
CA ALA A 9 -21.62 -27.53 37.04
C ALA A 9 -20.58 -28.42 36.33
N ILE A 10 -20.58 -29.74 36.56
CA ILE A 10 -19.67 -30.68 35.90
C ILE A 10 -19.97 -30.78 34.39
N ILE A 11 -21.24 -30.78 34.01
CA ILE A 11 -21.67 -30.80 32.61
C ILE A 11 -21.21 -29.52 31.90
N ILE A 12 -21.51 -28.35 32.49
CA ILE A 12 -21.07 -27.05 31.96
C ILE A 12 -19.54 -27.00 31.83
N MET A 13 -18.82 -27.43 32.86
CA MET A 13 -17.35 -27.44 32.85
C MET A 13 -16.79 -28.37 31.76
N SER A 14 -17.40 -29.55 31.56
CA SER A 14 -17.01 -30.49 30.51
C SER A 14 -17.29 -29.96 29.09
N PHE A 15 -18.41 -29.25 28.90
CA PHE A 15 -18.71 -28.56 27.64
C PHE A 15 -17.73 -27.41 27.38
N CYS A 16 -17.38 -26.62 28.40
CA CYS A 16 -16.37 -25.56 28.28
C CYS A 16 -15.00 -26.11 27.87
N VAL A 17 -14.53 -27.19 28.51
CA VAL A 17 -13.24 -27.83 28.20
C VAL A 17 -13.21 -28.41 26.78
N ASN A 18 -14.28 -29.07 26.35
CA ASN A 18 -14.36 -29.63 25.00
C ASN A 18 -14.45 -28.56 23.91
N ALA A 19 -15.19 -27.48 24.14
CA ALA A 19 -15.24 -26.34 23.23
C ALA A 19 -13.86 -25.68 23.08
N GLN A 20 -13.14 -25.48 24.19
CA GLN A 20 -11.80 -24.91 24.17
C GLN A 20 -10.78 -25.81 23.45
N LYS A 21 -10.86 -27.13 23.64
CA LYS A 21 -10.00 -28.10 22.94
C LYS A 21 -10.19 -28.05 21.42
N ASN A 22 -11.43 -27.85 20.95
CA ASN A 22 -11.72 -27.71 19.52
C ASN A 22 -11.12 -26.42 18.93
N LEU A 23 -11.25 -25.29 19.62
CA LEU A 23 -10.68 -24.01 19.17
C LEU A 23 -9.16 -24.05 19.04
N ILE A 24 -8.46 -24.67 20.01
CA ILE A 24 -7.00 -24.85 19.94
C ILE A 24 -6.61 -25.73 18.75
N SER A 25 -7.33 -26.83 18.52
CA SER A 25 -7.07 -27.71 17.37
C SER A 25 -7.24 -26.98 16.04
N ASP A 26 -8.28 -26.16 15.91
CA ASP A 26 -8.54 -25.41 14.68
C ASP A 26 -7.52 -24.29 14.46
N PHE A 27 -7.06 -23.64 15.54
CA PHE A 27 -5.93 -22.71 15.47
C PHE A 27 -4.65 -23.41 14.99
N GLN A 28 -4.32 -24.58 15.53
CA GLN A 28 -3.14 -25.35 15.10
C GLN A 28 -3.21 -25.75 13.62
N LYS A 29 -4.39 -26.13 13.13
CA LYS A 29 -4.59 -26.42 11.69
C LYS A 29 -4.37 -25.18 10.83
N ALA A 30 -4.84 -24.01 11.28
CA ALA A 30 -4.63 -22.74 10.58
C ALA A 30 -3.14 -22.36 10.54
N ASP A 31 -2.43 -22.54 11.66
CA ASP A 31 -0.98 -22.31 11.74
C ASP A 31 -0.18 -23.26 10.85
N ILE A 32 -0.56 -24.54 10.78
CA ILE A 32 0.06 -25.49 9.84
C ILE A 32 -0.12 -25.03 8.38
N LEU A 33 -1.33 -24.58 8.01
CA LEU A 33 -1.59 -24.07 6.66
C LEU A 33 -0.72 -22.84 6.35
N LEU A 34 -0.55 -21.93 7.31
CA LEU A 34 0.33 -20.77 7.15
C LEU A 34 1.78 -21.21 6.95
N LYS A 35 2.28 -22.15 7.76
CA LYS A 35 3.65 -22.69 7.66
C LYS A 35 3.92 -23.46 6.38
N THR A 36 2.89 -24.03 5.75
CA THR A 36 2.99 -24.70 4.45
C THR A 36 2.63 -23.79 3.27
N ASN A 37 2.61 -22.46 3.49
CA ASN A 37 2.36 -21.43 2.48
C ASN A 37 0.96 -21.50 1.83
N ASN A 38 -0.02 -22.09 2.51
CA ASN A 38 -1.42 -22.09 2.07
C ASN A 38 -2.16 -20.89 2.70
N ILE A 39 -1.78 -19.70 2.26
CA ILE A 39 -2.19 -18.42 2.87
C ILE A 39 -3.70 -18.20 2.80
N ASP A 40 -4.34 -18.48 1.66
CA ASP A 40 -5.79 -18.33 1.50
C ASP A 40 -6.58 -19.18 2.51
N SER A 41 -6.18 -20.45 2.69
CA SER A 41 -6.85 -21.36 3.63
C SER A 41 -6.58 -20.96 5.08
N ALA A 42 -5.36 -20.50 5.39
CA ALA A 42 -5.00 -20.00 6.70
C ALA A 42 -5.82 -18.74 7.05
N TYR A 43 -5.89 -17.77 6.13
CA TYR A 43 -6.73 -16.57 6.24
C TYR A 43 -8.17 -16.91 6.60
N PHE A 44 -8.80 -17.82 5.85
CA PHE A 44 -10.19 -18.17 6.08
C PHE A 44 -10.40 -18.77 7.48
N LYS A 45 -9.49 -19.64 7.93
CA LYS A 45 -9.58 -20.23 9.27
C LYS A 45 -9.34 -19.20 10.37
N PHE A 46 -8.32 -18.34 10.25
CA PHE A 46 -8.06 -17.32 11.27
C PHE A 46 -9.19 -16.30 11.36
N LYS A 47 -9.83 -15.95 10.23
CA LYS A 47 -11.03 -15.11 10.22
C LYS A 47 -12.19 -15.73 11.00
N ILE A 48 -12.45 -17.02 10.80
CA ILE A 48 -13.49 -17.74 11.56
C ILE A 48 -13.16 -17.79 13.05
N LEU A 49 -11.91 -18.11 13.39
CA LEU A 49 -11.46 -18.17 14.79
C LEU A 49 -11.62 -16.81 15.48
N GLU A 50 -11.20 -15.72 14.81
CA GLU A 50 -11.35 -14.35 15.33
C GLU A 50 -12.81 -13.99 15.62
N GLN A 51 -13.75 -14.42 14.77
CA GLN A 51 -15.18 -14.13 14.93
C GLN A 51 -15.87 -14.98 16.01
N THR A 52 -15.33 -16.17 16.30
CA THR A 52 -15.98 -17.17 17.16
C THR A 52 -15.40 -17.23 18.57
N ILE A 53 -14.12 -16.90 18.74
CA ILE A 53 -13.47 -16.93 20.05
C ILE A 53 -13.90 -15.71 20.88
N PRO A 54 -14.33 -15.91 22.15
CA PRO A 54 -14.64 -14.79 23.04
C PRO A 54 -13.42 -13.88 23.24
N LYS A 55 -13.63 -12.55 23.25
CA LYS A 55 -12.55 -11.57 23.42
C LYS A 55 -11.77 -11.71 24.75
N THR A 56 -12.36 -12.36 25.75
CA THR A 56 -11.73 -12.65 27.05
C THR A 56 -10.76 -13.83 27.00
N ASP A 57 -10.83 -14.66 25.95
CA ASP A 57 -9.93 -15.79 25.75
C ASP A 57 -8.59 -15.30 25.18
N THR A 58 -7.47 -15.82 25.67
CA THR A 58 -6.14 -15.43 25.19
C THR A 58 -5.92 -15.82 23.72
N LEU A 59 -6.56 -16.89 23.24
CA LEU A 59 -6.50 -17.35 21.85
C LEU A 59 -7.11 -16.34 20.87
N TYR A 60 -7.98 -15.45 21.35
CA TYR A 60 -8.55 -14.37 20.56
C TYR A 60 -7.46 -13.46 20.00
N LYS A 61 -6.52 -13.04 20.85
CA LYS A 61 -5.42 -12.16 20.43
C LYS A 61 -4.56 -12.83 19.36
N TYR A 62 -4.20 -14.09 19.55
CA TYR A 62 -3.44 -14.84 18.54
C TYR A 62 -4.23 -14.94 17.22
N SER A 63 -5.51 -15.25 17.27
CA SER A 63 -6.35 -15.37 16.08
C SER A 63 -6.48 -14.05 15.33
N LEU A 64 -6.69 -12.93 16.04
CA LEU A 64 -6.72 -11.60 15.46
C LEU A 64 -5.38 -11.21 14.83
N TRP A 65 -4.26 -11.54 15.48
CA TRP A 65 -2.92 -11.28 14.96
C TRP A 65 -2.70 -12.01 13.63
N TYR A 66 -2.93 -13.32 13.59
CA TYR A 66 -2.70 -14.11 12.37
C TYR A 66 -3.73 -13.83 11.28
N TYR A 67 -4.97 -13.50 11.63
CA TYR A 67 -5.96 -12.99 10.69
C TYR A 67 -5.49 -11.69 10.03
N THR A 68 -4.97 -10.75 10.83
CA THR A 68 -4.41 -9.49 10.32
C THR A 68 -3.23 -9.75 9.37
N LEU A 69 -2.30 -10.63 9.76
CA LEU A 69 -1.12 -10.97 8.96
C LEU A 69 -1.50 -11.61 7.62
N THR A 70 -2.33 -12.64 7.65
CA THR A 70 -2.75 -13.35 6.43
C THR A 70 -3.56 -12.46 5.50
N THR A 71 -4.45 -11.62 6.03
CA THR A 71 -5.19 -10.65 5.22
C THR A 71 -4.25 -9.62 4.57
N SER A 72 -3.26 -9.12 5.32
CA SER A 72 -2.26 -8.18 4.79
C SER A 72 -1.36 -8.82 3.72
N GLN A 73 -1.02 -10.10 3.88
CA GLN A 73 -0.24 -10.86 2.89
C GLN A 73 -1.03 -11.04 1.58
N LEU A 74 -2.31 -11.44 1.68
CA LEU A 74 -3.17 -11.56 0.49
C LEU A 74 -3.41 -10.21 -0.19
N GLU A 75 -3.56 -9.13 0.58
CA GLU A 75 -3.61 -7.77 0.03
C GLU A 75 -2.36 -7.48 -0.80
N TYR A 76 -1.18 -7.69 -0.20
CA TYR A 76 0.11 -7.46 -0.83
C TYR A 76 0.26 -8.24 -2.13
N GLU A 77 -0.04 -9.54 -2.12
CA GLU A 77 0.04 -10.40 -3.30
C GLU A 77 -0.91 -9.95 -4.41
N ASN A 78 -2.14 -9.57 -4.08
CA ASN A 78 -3.08 -9.06 -5.07
C ASN A 78 -2.64 -7.71 -5.64
N ARG A 79 -2.10 -6.80 -4.80
CA ARG A 79 -1.60 -5.50 -5.24
C ARG A 79 -0.41 -5.65 -6.18
N LEU A 80 0.54 -6.51 -5.82
CA LEU A 80 1.65 -6.82 -6.70
C LEU A 80 1.18 -7.42 -8.00
N ASN A 81 0.12 -8.22 -8.04
CA ASN A 81 -0.44 -8.78 -9.27
C ASN A 81 -1.43 -7.85 -10.00
N GLU A 82 -1.47 -6.55 -9.65
CA GLU A 82 -2.38 -5.54 -10.23
C GLU A 82 -3.88 -5.91 -10.12
N LYS A 83 -4.22 -6.80 -9.18
CA LYS A 83 -5.60 -7.14 -8.80
C LYS A 83 -6.08 -6.15 -7.74
N PHE A 84 -6.12 -4.87 -8.13
CA PHE A 84 -6.33 -3.76 -7.21
C PHE A 84 -7.72 -3.76 -6.55
N ASP A 85 -8.73 -4.32 -7.20
CA ASP A 85 -10.07 -4.53 -6.63
C ASP A 85 -10.02 -5.46 -5.40
N LYS A 86 -9.30 -6.58 -5.53
CA LYS A 86 -9.12 -7.55 -4.45
C LYS A 86 -8.21 -7.01 -3.36
N SER A 87 -7.10 -6.38 -3.76
CA SER A 87 -6.19 -5.72 -2.81
C SER A 87 -6.92 -4.65 -2.01
N LEU A 88 -7.72 -3.78 -2.63
CA LEU A 88 -8.48 -2.75 -1.92
C LEU A 88 -9.44 -3.36 -0.89
N LYS A 89 -10.20 -4.38 -1.28
CA LYS A 89 -11.11 -5.08 -0.36
C LYS A 89 -10.37 -5.67 0.84
N LEU A 90 -9.26 -6.38 0.59
CA LEU A 90 -8.44 -6.98 1.64
C LEU A 90 -7.73 -5.93 2.49
N GLY A 91 -7.33 -4.80 1.91
CA GLY A 91 -6.68 -3.70 2.62
C GLY A 91 -7.62 -3.02 3.60
N ILE A 92 -8.87 -2.77 3.21
CA ILE A 92 -9.92 -2.27 4.11
C ILE A 92 -10.21 -3.26 5.24
N GLU A 93 -10.28 -4.55 4.91
CA GLU A 93 -10.48 -5.62 5.89
C GLU A 93 -9.32 -5.71 6.89
N ALA A 94 -8.07 -5.68 6.40
CA ALA A 94 -6.88 -5.66 7.23
C ALA A 94 -6.80 -4.41 8.10
N LEU A 95 -7.14 -3.23 7.57
CA LEU A 95 -7.16 -1.99 8.36
C LEU A 95 -8.14 -2.10 9.53
N ALA A 96 -9.34 -2.64 9.32
CA ALA A 96 -10.31 -2.85 10.39
C ALA A 96 -9.79 -3.85 11.45
N ALA A 97 -9.11 -4.91 11.03
CA ALA A 97 -8.47 -5.87 11.94
C ALA A 97 -7.32 -5.23 12.75
N ILE A 98 -6.50 -4.38 12.10
CA ILE A 98 -5.45 -3.61 12.76
C ILE A 98 -6.05 -2.67 13.80
N GLU A 99 -7.08 -1.90 13.45
CA GLU A 99 -7.74 -0.97 14.38
C GLU A 99 -8.32 -1.69 15.61
N LYS A 100 -8.88 -2.89 15.40
CA LYS A 100 -9.33 -3.77 16.49
C LYS A 100 -8.18 -4.25 17.38
N GLY A 101 -7.00 -4.47 16.80
CA GLY A 101 -5.81 -4.94 17.48
C GLY A 101 -5.01 -3.87 18.22
N ILE A 102 -5.07 -2.60 17.82
CA ILE A 102 -4.36 -1.48 18.48
C ILE A 102 -4.49 -1.48 20.02
N PRO A 103 -5.68 -1.62 20.63
CA PRO A 103 -5.80 -1.65 22.09
C PRO A 103 -5.30 -2.96 22.75
N LEU A 104 -4.94 -3.97 21.97
CA LEU A 104 -4.62 -5.32 22.45
C LEU A 104 -3.13 -5.68 22.33
N PHE A 105 -2.40 -4.98 21.46
CA PHE A 105 -1.01 -5.21 21.11
C PHE A 105 -0.14 -3.96 21.37
N ASP A 106 1.14 -4.06 21.05
CA ASP A 106 2.12 -3.00 21.27
C ASP A 106 2.06 -1.89 20.21
N ALA A 107 2.90 -0.87 20.43
CA ALA A 107 3.05 0.24 19.50
C ALA A 107 3.56 -0.19 18.12
N GLU A 108 4.36 -1.26 18.04
CA GLU A 108 4.88 -1.78 16.77
C GLU A 108 3.76 -2.33 15.90
N PHE A 109 2.81 -3.05 16.49
CA PHE A 109 1.60 -3.45 15.79
C PHE A 109 0.79 -2.26 15.29
N ALA A 110 0.64 -1.22 16.11
CA ALA A 110 -0.14 -0.03 15.75
C ALA A 110 0.41 0.70 14.51
N LYS A 111 1.74 0.67 14.28
CA LYS A 111 2.36 1.26 13.08
C LYS A 111 1.81 0.70 11.76
N ARG A 112 1.35 -0.56 11.76
CA ARG A 112 0.77 -1.23 10.57
C ARG A 112 -0.41 -0.47 9.98
N LYS A 113 -1.13 0.31 10.80
CA LYS A 113 -2.26 1.14 10.37
C LYS A 113 -1.87 2.05 9.20
N TYR A 114 -0.77 2.79 9.32
CA TYR A 114 -0.36 3.77 8.32
C TYR A 114 0.21 3.09 7.06
N PHE A 115 0.90 1.96 7.21
CA PHE A 115 1.30 1.13 6.06
C PHE A 115 0.09 0.60 5.29
N MET A 116 -0.98 0.19 5.98
CA MET A 116 -2.19 -0.29 5.31
C MET A 116 -2.97 0.85 4.65
N ILE A 117 -3.08 2.02 5.28
CA ILE A 117 -3.65 3.23 4.66
C ILE A 117 -2.89 3.55 3.35
N LYS A 118 -1.56 3.51 3.39
CA LYS A 118 -0.71 3.70 2.21
C LYS A 118 -1.00 2.67 1.12
N ASN A 119 -1.18 1.39 1.46
CA ASN A 119 -1.54 0.37 0.46
C ASN A 119 -2.93 0.62 -0.15
N ILE A 120 -3.90 1.05 0.66
CA ILE A 120 -5.23 1.44 0.19
C ILE A 120 -5.15 2.61 -0.82
N VAL A 121 -4.25 3.58 -0.61
CA VAL A 121 -4.01 4.66 -1.59
C VAL A 121 -3.56 4.05 -2.93
N VAL A 122 -2.55 3.17 -2.90
CA VAL A 122 -2.02 2.49 -4.10
C VAL A 122 -3.12 1.76 -4.85
N SER A 123 -3.98 1.01 -4.15
CA SER A 123 -5.04 0.24 -4.80
C SER A 123 -6.12 1.13 -5.41
N ASN A 124 -6.46 2.27 -4.80
CA ASN A 124 -7.37 3.25 -5.40
C ASN A 124 -6.77 3.87 -6.67
N PHE A 125 -5.49 4.26 -6.64
CA PHE A 125 -4.80 4.81 -7.81
C PHE A 125 -4.66 3.79 -8.94
N GLY A 126 -4.38 2.52 -8.60
CA GLY A 126 -4.33 1.42 -9.56
C GLY A 126 -5.69 1.12 -10.22
N LEU A 127 -6.80 1.38 -9.52
CA LEU A 127 -8.16 1.32 -10.07
C LEU A 127 -8.55 2.57 -10.89
N GLY A 128 -7.73 3.62 -10.88
CA GLY A 128 -8.08 4.92 -11.45
C GLY A 128 -9.07 5.73 -10.61
N ASP A 129 -9.38 5.31 -9.38
CA ASP A 129 -10.20 6.09 -8.44
C ASP A 129 -9.32 7.09 -7.67
N PHE A 130 -8.78 8.06 -8.41
CA PHE A 130 -7.90 9.08 -7.85
C PHE A 130 -8.58 9.95 -6.79
N ASN A 131 -9.90 10.13 -6.89
CA ASN A 131 -10.66 10.93 -5.93
C ASN A 131 -10.73 10.25 -4.57
N GLU A 132 -11.09 8.97 -4.52
CA GLU A 132 -11.08 8.22 -3.27
C GLU A 132 -9.65 8.02 -2.76
N GLY A 133 -8.70 7.73 -3.65
CA GLY A 133 -7.29 7.65 -3.32
C GLY A 133 -6.76 8.92 -2.63
N LYS A 134 -7.11 10.11 -3.13
CA LYS A 134 -6.75 11.40 -2.50
C LYS A 134 -7.31 11.53 -1.08
N LYS A 135 -8.54 11.05 -0.81
CA LYS A 135 -9.10 11.08 0.57
C LYS A 135 -8.32 10.18 1.53
N TRP A 136 -7.86 9.01 1.08
CA TRP A 136 -7.01 8.14 1.89
C TRP A 136 -5.61 8.73 2.08
N LYS A 137 -5.08 9.37 1.04
CA LYS A 137 -3.81 10.09 1.08
C LYS A 137 -3.81 11.20 2.13
N GLU A 138 -4.90 11.95 2.20
CA GLU A 138 -5.10 13.02 3.19
C GLU A 138 -4.96 12.50 4.64
N LYS A 139 -5.38 11.26 4.92
CA LYS A 139 -5.19 10.65 6.26
C LYS A 139 -3.71 10.48 6.61
N LEU A 140 -2.83 10.23 5.62
CA LEU A 140 -1.39 10.15 5.84
C LEU A 140 -0.80 11.55 6.10
N TYR A 141 -1.26 12.58 5.39
CA TYR A 141 -0.85 13.96 5.62
C TYR A 141 -1.23 14.42 7.04
N GLN A 142 -2.48 14.17 7.47
CA GLN A 142 -2.94 14.46 8.83
C GLN A 142 -2.12 13.71 9.89
N ALA A 143 -1.75 12.45 9.62
CA ALA A 143 -0.89 11.68 10.50
C ALA A 143 0.54 12.23 10.55
N LYS A 144 1.08 12.75 9.44
CA LYS A 144 2.39 13.41 9.39
C LYS A 144 2.40 14.65 10.26
N GLU A 145 1.37 15.50 10.17
CA GLU A 145 1.23 16.72 10.98
C GLU A 145 1.20 16.40 12.48
N LYS A 146 0.52 15.31 12.85
CA LYS A 146 0.43 14.81 14.23
C LYS A 146 1.67 14.03 14.69
N LYS A 147 2.67 13.84 13.82
CA LYS A 147 3.87 13.01 14.07
C LYS A 147 3.55 11.57 14.46
N GLU A 148 2.51 11.00 13.87
CA GLU A 148 2.05 9.63 14.12
C GLU A 148 2.63 8.61 13.12
N LEU A 149 3.21 9.08 12.02
CA LEU A 149 3.77 8.20 10.99
C LEU A 149 5.02 7.48 11.50
N PRO A 150 5.15 6.16 11.25
CA PRO A 150 6.34 5.41 11.59
C PRO A 150 7.51 5.73 10.67
N GLU A 151 8.72 5.39 11.12
CA GLU A 151 9.92 5.36 10.28
C GLU A 151 9.65 4.58 8.98
N GLY A 152 10.12 5.14 7.86
CA GLY A 152 9.91 4.59 6.53
C GLY A 152 8.59 5.02 5.87
N LEU A 153 7.74 5.75 6.59
CA LEU A 153 6.60 6.50 6.03
C LEU A 153 6.63 7.98 6.38
N ASP A 154 7.53 8.41 7.26
CA ASP A 154 7.51 9.76 7.79
C ASP A 154 8.03 10.81 6.77
N GLU A 155 8.88 10.44 5.82
CA GLU A 155 9.37 11.38 4.79
C GLU A 155 8.57 11.33 3.49
N SER A 156 8.22 10.13 3.05
CA SER A 156 7.53 9.86 1.80
C SER A 156 6.76 8.54 1.88
N PHE A 157 5.86 8.32 0.93
CA PHE A 157 5.12 7.07 0.83
C PHE A 157 4.85 6.70 -0.63
N ASN A 158 4.77 5.40 -0.92
CA ASN A 158 4.35 4.91 -2.21
C ASN A 158 2.83 5.09 -2.38
N PHE A 159 2.41 5.72 -3.48
CA PHE A 159 0.99 6.03 -3.72
C PHE A 159 0.44 5.41 -5.01
N ASP A 160 1.29 4.91 -5.90
CA ASP A 160 0.90 4.31 -7.18
C ASP A 160 1.87 3.18 -7.56
N PHE A 161 1.34 2.17 -8.25
CA PHE A 161 2.07 1.03 -8.75
C PHE A 161 1.40 0.51 -10.02
N PHE A 162 2.19 0.21 -11.04
CA PHE A 162 1.73 -0.53 -12.22
C PHE A 162 2.89 -1.19 -12.93
N ARG A 163 2.58 -2.15 -13.81
CA ARG A 163 3.55 -2.73 -14.73
C ARG A 163 3.47 -2.13 -16.10
N PHE A 164 4.62 -2.08 -16.76
CA PHE A 164 4.72 -1.73 -18.16
C PHE A 164 5.78 -2.62 -18.81
N GLU A 165 5.33 -3.54 -19.67
CA GLU A 165 6.19 -4.58 -20.26
C GLU A 165 6.89 -5.39 -19.15
N ASN A 166 8.21 -5.55 -19.24
CA ASN A 166 9.08 -6.21 -18.25
C ASN A 166 9.57 -5.26 -17.16
N LYS A 167 8.75 -4.27 -16.78
CA LYS A 167 9.13 -3.25 -15.79
C LYS A 167 8.07 -3.10 -14.72
N ASN A 168 8.53 -2.92 -13.49
CA ASN A 168 7.71 -2.50 -12.36
C ASN A 168 7.94 -1.01 -12.12
N ILE A 169 6.84 -0.27 -11.93
CA ILE A 169 6.86 1.18 -11.77
C ILE A 169 6.24 1.52 -10.42
N TRP A 170 7.04 2.17 -9.56
CA TRP A 170 6.64 2.56 -8.21
C TRP A 170 6.68 4.07 -8.05
N ALA A 171 5.56 4.70 -7.69
CA ALA A 171 5.52 6.14 -7.46
C ALA A 171 5.55 6.49 -5.98
N TYR A 172 6.45 7.40 -5.59
CA TYR A 172 6.57 7.89 -4.23
C TYR A 172 6.30 9.39 -4.19
N GLU A 173 5.59 9.85 -3.17
CA GLU A 173 5.35 11.27 -2.90
C GLU A 173 6.01 11.69 -1.59
N TRP A 174 6.70 12.83 -1.59
CA TRP A 174 7.28 13.44 -0.40
C TRP A 174 6.26 14.36 0.27
N PHE A 175 6.14 14.28 1.60
CA PHE A 175 5.23 15.15 2.37
C PHE A 175 5.64 16.61 2.35
N HIS A 176 6.94 16.89 2.14
CA HIS A 176 7.45 18.24 2.17
C HIS A 176 6.67 19.12 1.18
N PRO A 177 6.20 20.31 1.61
CA PRO A 177 5.52 21.23 0.72
C PRO A 177 6.52 21.87 -0.23
N LEU A 178 6.00 22.47 -1.28
CA LEU A 178 6.83 23.17 -2.24
C LEU A 178 7.41 24.46 -1.60
N PRO A 179 8.75 24.67 -1.61
CA PRO A 179 9.35 25.84 -0.97
C PRO A 179 8.88 27.15 -1.60
N LYS A 180 8.42 28.12 -0.78
CA LYS A 180 7.99 29.44 -1.29
C LYS A 180 9.11 30.16 -2.04
N ASP A 181 10.31 30.16 -1.48
CA ASP A 181 11.52 30.59 -2.18
C ASP A 181 12.07 29.43 -3.01
N ARG A 182 11.80 29.47 -4.32
CA ARG A 182 12.22 28.45 -5.28
C ARG A 182 13.74 28.38 -5.44
N PHE A 183 14.52 29.37 -4.98
CA PHE A 183 15.99 29.34 -5.06
C PHE A 183 16.65 28.80 -3.79
N SER A 184 15.88 28.58 -2.73
CA SER A 184 16.41 28.15 -1.42
C SER A 184 16.92 26.72 -1.38
N SER A 185 16.40 25.83 -2.22
CA SER A 185 16.73 24.39 -2.24
C SER A 185 16.30 23.76 -3.55
N THR A 186 16.72 22.52 -3.83
CA THR A 186 16.12 21.71 -4.90
C THR A 186 15.20 20.68 -4.28
N PHE A 187 13.97 20.56 -4.81
CA PHE A 187 12.93 19.72 -4.24
C PHE A 187 12.28 18.84 -5.32
N THR A 188 12.06 17.57 -5.02
CA THR A 188 11.28 16.65 -5.85
C THR A 188 10.01 16.28 -5.11
N LYS A 189 8.85 16.53 -5.71
CA LYS A 189 7.56 16.22 -5.07
C LYS A 189 7.20 14.75 -5.22
N VAL A 190 7.42 14.20 -6.41
CA VAL A 190 7.10 12.81 -6.77
C VAL A 190 8.27 12.18 -7.51
N VAL A 191 8.55 10.90 -7.22
CA VAL A 191 9.49 10.08 -7.98
C VAL A 191 8.80 8.80 -8.42
N TYR A 192 8.82 8.52 -9.72
CA TYR A 192 8.53 7.21 -10.27
C TYR A 192 9.84 6.45 -10.46
N TYR A 193 10.02 5.37 -9.71
CA TYR A 193 11.12 4.44 -9.86
C TYR A 193 10.75 3.38 -10.89
N VAL A 194 11.64 3.10 -11.83
CA VAL A 194 11.42 2.11 -12.88
C VAL A 194 12.46 1.01 -12.72
N TYR A 195 11.99 -0.20 -12.46
CA TYR A 195 12.80 -1.41 -12.29
C TYR A 195 12.57 -2.38 -13.44
N SER A 196 13.62 -3.07 -13.87
CA SER A 196 13.46 -4.31 -14.64
C SER A 196 12.87 -5.41 -13.75
N THR A 197 12.25 -6.42 -14.37
CA THR A 197 11.73 -7.59 -13.64
C THR A 197 12.55 -8.85 -13.85
N ASP A 198 12.64 -9.69 -12.83
CA ASP A 198 13.10 -11.08 -12.97
C ASP A 198 12.02 -11.99 -13.63
N GLU A 199 12.32 -13.28 -13.79
CA GLU A 199 11.39 -14.27 -14.37
C GLU A 199 10.10 -14.44 -13.55
N ASN A 200 10.12 -14.07 -12.27
CA ASN A 200 8.99 -14.15 -11.36
C ASN A 200 8.20 -12.82 -11.29
N GLY A 201 8.63 -11.79 -12.02
CA GLY A 201 7.99 -10.47 -12.02
C GLY A 201 8.39 -9.57 -10.84
N ASN A 202 9.44 -9.92 -10.09
CA ASN A 202 9.97 -9.12 -8.99
C ASN A 202 10.94 -8.05 -9.49
N ASP A 203 11.07 -6.95 -8.74
CA ASP A 203 12.07 -5.91 -9.01
C ASP A 203 13.48 -6.51 -9.05
N LYS A 204 14.24 -6.17 -10.09
CA LYS A 204 15.63 -6.61 -10.26
C LYS A 204 16.61 -5.42 -10.28
N ASP A 205 16.74 -4.74 -11.42
CA ASP A 205 17.68 -3.62 -11.58
C ASP A 205 16.91 -2.31 -11.68
N GLN A 206 17.29 -1.30 -10.90
CA GLN A 206 16.74 0.04 -11.04
C GLN A 206 17.28 0.66 -12.34
N LEU A 207 16.41 0.83 -13.34
CA LEU A 207 16.77 1.29 -14.67
C LEU A 207 16.95 2.81 -14.70
N TYR A 208 15.94 3.52 -14.23
CA TYR A 208 15.89 4.98 -14.18
C TYR A 208 14.79 5.47 -13.24
N ARG A 209 14.75 6.79 -13.03
CA ARG A 209 13.73 7.48 -12.26
C ARG A 209 13.13 8.61 -13.07
N PHE A 210 11.84 8.86 -12.89
CA PHE A 210 11.21 10.12 -13.28
C PHE A 210 10.93 10.96 -12.05
N HIS A 211 11.43 12.19 -12.05
CA HIS A 211 11.28 13.15 -10.97
C HIS A 211 10.29 14.23 -11.41
N VAL A 212 9.26 14.47 -10.61
CA VAL A 212 8.47 15.70 -10.67
C VAL A 212 9.26 16.74 -9.86
N LEU A 213 10.18 17.39 -10.56
CA LEU A 213 11.21 18.25 -9.99
C LEU A 213 10.73 19.70 -9.98
N MET A 214 10.99 20.40 -8.89
CA MET A 214 10.70 21.83 -8.77
C MET A 214 11.39 22.61 -9.88
N PHE A 215 10.64 23.51 -10.53
CA PHE A 215 11.20 24.40 -11.53
C PHE A 215 11.89 25.60 -10.87
N HIS A 216 13.17 25.78 -11.16
CA HIS A 216 13.98 26.90 -10.71
C HIS A 216 13.79 28.09 -11.66
N GLY A 217 12.67 28.80 -11.50
CA GLY A 217 12.40 30.00 -12.28
C GLY A 217 11.08 30.68 -11.89
N SER A 218 10.93 31.92 -12.33
CA SER A 218 9.66 32.65 -12.19
C SER A 218 8.73 32.25 -13.33
N ASN A 219 7.77 31.35 -13.06
CA ASN A 219 6.78 30.93 -14.04
C ASN A 219 5.40 30.81 -13.38
N LEU A 220 4.39 31.43 -14.00
CA LEU A 220 3.01 31.38 -13.51
C LEU A 220 2.23 30.16 -14.03
N ASN A 221 2.77 29.41 -14.99
CA ASN A 221 2.05 28.33 -15.69
C ASN A 221 2.32 26.95 -15.11
N PHE A 222 3.47 26.73 -14.47
CA PHE A 222 3.80 25.46 -13.83
C PHE A 222 4.79 25.65 -12.68
N ASP A 223 4.78 24.70 -11.75
CA ASP A 223 5.62 24.64 -10.56
C ASP A 223 6.70 23.55 -10.66
N TYR A 224 6.40 22.50 -11.42
CA TYR A 224 7.27 21.35 -11.62
C TYR A 224 7.44 21.00 -13.09
N VAL A 225 8.56 20.33 -13.37
CA VAL A 225 8.85 19.68 -14.65
C VAL A 225 9.16 18.20 -14.42
N LEU A 226 8.89 17.37 -15.42
CA LEU A 226 9.33 15.97 -15.37
C LEU A 226 10.80 15.85 -15.79
N THR A 227 11.63 15.17 -15.01
CA THR A 227 13.02 14.88 -15.35
C THR A 227 13.27 13.38 -15.30
N LYS A 228 13.88 12.81 -16.35
CA LYS A 228 14.36 11.42 -16.36
C LYS A 228 15.81 11.39 -15.89
N LYS A 229 16.12 10.52 -14.93
CA LYS A 229 17.47 10.25 -14.44
C LYS A 229 17.79 8.78 -14.64
N ILE A 230 18.82 8.49 -15.43
CA ILE A 230 19.30 7.12 -15.68
C ILE A 230 20.11 6.61 -14.48
N GLU A 231 19.89 5.35 -14.12
CA GLU A 231 20.68 4.65 -13.09
C GLU A 231 21.52 3.56 -13.74
N THR A 232 20.88 2.57 -14.40
CA THR A 232 21.57 1.42 -15.02
C THR A 232 21.16 1.14 -16.46
N ALA A 233 20.07 1.75 -16.93
CA ALA A 233 19.54 1.50 -18.26
C ALA A 233 20.55 1.83 -19.37
N GLN A 234 20.67 0.92 -20.34
CA GLN A 234 21.48 1.11 -21.54
C GLN A 234 20.62 1.72 -22.65
N ASN A 235 21.22 2.56 -23.50
CA ASN A 235 20.55 3.23 -24.64
C ASN A 235 19.42 4.20 -24.24
N GLU A 236 19.45 4.69 -23.01
CA GLU A 236 18.51 5.68 -22.49
C GLU A 236 19.27 6.96 -22.11
N SER A 237 18.62 8.12 -22.17
CA SER A 237 19.26 9.40 -21.83
C SER A 237 18.53 10.08 -20.67
N SER A 238 19.32 10.75 -19.81
CA SER A 238 18.78 11.63 -18.78
C SER A 238 18.39 12.96 -19.41
N GLY A 239 17.39 13.64 -18.85
CA GLY A 239 17.00 14.96 -19.33
C GLY A 239 15.72 15.48 -18.73
N THR A 240 15.50 16.79 -18.88
CA THR A 240 14.25 17.45 -18.52
C THR A 240 13.28 17.37 -19.69
N LEU A 241 12.10 16.83 -19.42
CA LEU A 241 11.03 16.66 -20.38
C LEU A 241 10.05 17.83 -20.25
N TYR A 242 10.45 19.01 -20.75
CA TYR A 242 9.69 20.28 -20.60
C TYR A 242 8.28 20.27 -21.18
N ALA A 243 7.92 19.27 -21.97
CA ALA A 243 6.56 19.07 -22.44
C ALA A 243 5.61 18.53 -21.35
N TYR A 244 6.16 18.06 -20.22
CA TYR A 244 5.45 17.51 -19.08
C TYR A 244 5.70 18.41 -17.87
N THR A 245 4.68 19.18 -17.52
CA THR A 245 4.75 20.21 -16.48
C THR A 245 3.55 20.11 -15.55
N TYR A 246 3.74 20.45 -14.28
CA TYR A 246 2.71 20.25 -13.26
C TYR A 246 2.61 21.46 -12.33
N LYS A 247 1.43 21.65 -11.74
CA LYS A 247 1.16 22.61 -10.68
C LYS A 247 1.46 22.03 -9.30
N GLU A 248 1.50 22.88 -8.28
CA GLU A 248 1.62 22.46 -6.88
C GLU A 248 0.58 21.40 -6.49
N ASP A 249 -0.69 21.63 -6.83
CA ASP A 249 -1.74 20.61 -6.78
C ASP A 249 -1.67 19.74 -8.04
N ILE A 250 -0.90 18.66 -7.93
CA ILE A 250 -0.65 17.73 -9.04
C ILE A 250 -1.94 16.98 -9.38
N ASP A 251 -2.31 17.01 -10.66
CA ASP A 251 -3.27 16.07 -11.24
C ASP A 251 -2.58 14.70 -11.41
N PHE A 252 -2.79 13.82 -10.43
CA PHE A 252 -2.20 12.49 -10.43
C PHE A 252 -2.73 11.57 -11.53
N ALA A 253 -3.95 11.81 -12.02
CA ALA A 253 -4.49 11.04 -13.15
C ALA A 253 -3.72 11.38 -14.43
N GLN A 254 -3.52 12.68 -14.67
CA GLN A 254 -2.72 13.14 -15.80
C GLN A 254 -1.24 12.72 -15.66
N LEU A 255 -0.66 12.86 -14.47
CA LEU A 255 0.72 12.43 -14.21
C LEU A 255 0.92 10.94 -14.52
N GLN A 256 0.02 10.05 -14.10
CA GLN A 256 0.13 8.62 -14.41
C GLN A 256 0.07 8.36 -15.92
N LEU A 257 -0.82 9.05 -16.64
CA LEU A 257 -0.90 8.96 -18.11
C LEU A 257 0.39 9.45 -18.78
N ASP A 258 0.94 10.56 -18.29
CA ASP A 258 2.18 11.14 -18.80
C ASP A 258 3.36 10.18 -18.61
N ILE A 259 3.49 9.56 -17.43
CA ILE A 259 4.52 8.53 -17.19
C ILE A 259 4.34 7.36 -18.16
N LYS A 260 3.12 6.87 -18.36
CA LYS A 260 2.82 5.78 -19.32
C LYS A 260 3.18 6.18 -20.76
N GLU A 261 3.00 7.43 -21.14
CA GLU A 261 3.41 7.92 -22.47
C GLU A 261 4.93 8.03 -22.62
N VAL A 262 5.62 8.55 -21.60
CA VAL A 262 7.09 8.63 -21.61
C VAL A 262 7.72 7.23 -21.68
N LEU A 263 7.13 6.24 -20.97
CA LEU A 263 7.56 4.84 -21.03
C LEU A 263 7.42 4.22 -22.43
N LYS A 264 6.46 4.68 -23.25
CA LYS A 264 6.32 4.29 -24.66
C LYS A 264 7.33 4.98 -25.59
N GLY A 265 8.27 5.75 -25.05
CA GLY A 265 9.28 6.50 -25.81
C GLY A 265 8.82 7.87 -26.31
N ASN A 266 7.64 8.35 -25.90
CA ASN A 266 7.17 9.67 -26.27
C ASN A 266 7.80 10.73 -25.35
N LEU A 267 8.91 11.33 -25.75
CA LEU A 267 9.62 12.34 -24.96
C LEU A 267 9.13 13.78 -25.24
N ASN A 268 8.33 13.99 -26.28
CA ASN A 268 7.81 15.30 -26.67
C ASN A 268 6.39 15.19 -27.30
N PRO A 269 5.32 15.13 -26.50
CA PRO A 269 3.95 14.86 -26.93
C PRO A 269 3.38 15.89 -27.90
N ASN A 270 3.94 17.10 -27.97
CA ASN A 270 3.50 18.14 -28.91
C ASN A 270 3.60 17.71 -30.39
N ILE A 271 4.39 16.68 -30.71
CA ILE A 271 4.50 16.14 -32.08
C ILE A 271 3.22 15.37 -32.47
N ARG A 272 2.47 14.76 -31.54
CA ARG A 272 1.22 14.03 -31.84
C ARG A 272 0.02 14.93 -32.15
N LYS A 273 -0.06 16.14 -31.56
CA LYS A 273 -1.16 17.08 -31.88
C LYS A 273 -1.14 17.57 -33.34
N LEU A 274 0.01 17.52 -34.01
CA LEU A 274 0.16 17.91 -35.41
C LEU A 274 -0.20 16.81 -36.41
N GLN A 275 -0.31 15.54 -35.99
CA GLN A 275 -0.64 14.42 -36.89
C GLN A 275 -2.15 14.12 -36.95
N ASN A 276 -2.92 14.52 -35.94
CA ASN A 276 -4.39 14.35 -35.92
C ASN A 276 -5.16 15.59 -36.38
N GLN A 277 -4.48 16.54 -37.05
CA GLN A 277 -5.08 17.73 -37.67
C GLN A 277 -4.82 17.78 -39.18
N LYS A 278 -4.80 16.62 -39.85
CA LYS A 278 -4.85 16.52 -41.31
C LYS A 278 -6.05 15.72 -41.76
#